data_AF-A0A814WBW6-F1
#
_entry.id   AF-A0A814WBW6-F1
#
_cell.length_a   1.000
_cell.length_b   1.000
_cell.length_c   1.000
_cell.angle_alpha   90.00
_cell.angle_beta   90.00
_cell.angle_gamma   90.00
#
_symmetry.space_group_name_H-M   'P 1'
#
loop_
_entity.id
_entity.type
_entity.pdbx_description
1 polymer ?
#
loop_
_entity_poly.entity_id
_entity_poly.type
_entity_poly.pdbx_seq_one_letter_code
_entity_poly.pdbx_strand_id
1 'polypeptide(L)' 'MITFELHNKTVGWIAFGISAGGGMKGADIAVEWVDSSGKVYLQDRFALDKIKPEMDNTTQDWIVLQGQEQNG' A
#
# COMPACT_ATOMS: atom_id res chain seq x y z
N MET A 1 5.93 -1.18 16.83
CA MET A 1 6.18 -0.78 15.42
C MET A 1 6.67 -2.02 14.69
N ILE A 2 6.06 -2.34 13.56
CA ILE A 2 6.50 -3.40 12.66
C ILE A 2 6.85 -2.70 11.34
N THR A 3 7.91 -3.15 10.68
CA THR A 3 8.36 -2.61 9.40
C THR A 3 8.30 -3.69 8.34
N PHE A 4 7.74 -3.35 7.20
CA PHE A 4 7.65 -4.22 6.03
C PHE A 4 8.51 -3.65 4.91
N GLU A 5 9.07 -4.53 4.08
CA GLU A 5 9.81 -4.17 2.88
C GLU A 5 9.25 -5.00 1.73
N LEU A 6 8.86 -4.32 0.65
CA LEU A 6 8.18 -4.93 -0.50
C LEU A 6 9.06 -4.79 -1.74
N HIS A 7 9.35 -5.92 -2.40
CA HIS A 7 10.16 -5.97 -3.63
C HIS A 7 9.35 -6.65 -4.73
N ASN A 8 8.99 -5.91 -5.78
CA ASN A 8 8.20 -6.41 -6.89
C ASN A 8 8.74 -5.88 -8.22
N LYS A 9 8.61 -6.67 -9.30
CA LYS A 9 8.92 -6.25 -10.67
C LYS A 9 7.69 -5.63 -11.31
N THR A 10 7.53 -4.32 -11.16
CA THR A 10 6.41 -3.54 -11.70
C THR A 10 6.84 -2.09 -11.92
N VAL A 11 6.28 -1.43 -12.94
CA VAL A 11 6.45 0.01 -13.24
C VAL A 11 5.26 0.86 -12.78
N GLY A 12 4.45 0.30 -11.87
CA GLY A 12 3.20 0.91 -11.40
C GLY A 12 3.20 1.08 -9.88
N TRP A 13 2.10 0.68 -9.26
CA TRP A 13 1.93 0.70 -7.82
C TRP A 13 1.99 -0.72 -7.26
N ILE A 14 2.33 -0.81 -5.98
CA ILE A 14 2.23 -2.02 -5.16
C ILE A 14 1.14 -1.77 -4.12
N ALA A 15 0.29 -2.76 -3.85
CA ALA A 15 -0.59 -2.74 -2.71
C ALA A 15 -0.30 -3.95 -1.82
N PHE A 16 -0.19 -3.69 -0.53
CA PHE A 16 0.00 -4.71 0.51
C PHE A 16 -1.03 -4.47 1.60
N GLY A 17 -1.62 -5.54 2.12
CA GLY A 17 -2.59 -5.41 3.20
C GLY A 17 -2.67 -6.61 4.11
N ILE A 18 -3.17 -6.37 5.31
CA ILE A 18 -3.32 -7.37 6.37
C ILE A 18 -4.80 -7.51 6.70
N SER A 19 -5.27 -8.76 6.79
CA SER A 19 -6.63 -9.06 7.25
C SER A 19 -6.66 -10.35 8.07
N ALA A 20 -7.64 -10.49 8.95
CA ALA A 20 -7.79 -11.68 9.78
C ALA A 20 -8.02 -12.96 8.95
N GLY A 21 -8.66 -12.83 7.78
CA GLY A 21 -8.98 -13.96 6.89
C GLY A 21 -8.00 -14.18 5.74
N GLY A 22 -6.93 -13.38 5.64
CA GLY A 22 -5.95 -13.42 4.55
C GLY A 22 -6.48 -13.01 3.17
N GLY A 23 -7.73 -12.57 3.09
CA GLY A 23 -8.37 -12.06 1.87
C GLY A 23 -8.51 -10.54 1.87
N MET A 24 -9.04 -10.01 0.77
CA MET A 24 -9.20 -8.55 0.59
C MET A 24 -10.25 -7.94 1.53
N LYS A 25 -11.36 -8.63 1.80
CA LYS A 25 -12.43 -8.10 2.64
C LYS A 25 -11.95 -7.91 4.08
N GLY A 26 -12.13 -6.70 4.60
CA GLY A 26 -11.65 -6.27 5.91
C GLY A 26 -10.14 -6.09 5.99
N ALA A 27 -9.45 -5.98 4.85
CA ALA A 27 -8.03 -5.68 4.83
C ALA A 27 -7.79 -4.19 5.02
N ASP A 28 -6.82 -3.90 5.87
CA ASP A 28 -6.14 -2.61 5.96
C ASP A 28 -4.93 -2.65 5.00
N ILE A 29 -4.84 -1.67 4.10
CA ILE A 29 -4.05 -1.74 2.85
C ILE A 29 -3.23 -0.46 2.67
N ALA A 30 -1.91 -0.64 2.59
CA ALA A 30 -1.00 0.36 2.05
C ALA A 30 -0.91 0.23 0.52
N VAL A 31 -1.17 1.32 -0.21
CA VAL A 31 -0.91 1.42 -1.65
C VAL A 31 0.23 2.40 -1.87
N GLU A 32 1.33 1.93 -2.46
CA GLU A 32 2.57 2.68 -2.62
C GLU A 32 3.01 2.74 -4.08
N TRP A 33 3.62 3.85 -4.48
CA TRP A 33 4.26 4.01 -5.77
C TRP A 33 5.35 5.08 -5.73
N VAL A 34 6.22 5.07 -6.72
CA VAL A 34 7.23 6.11 -6.95
C VAL A 34 6.83 6.87 -8.22
N ASP A 35 6.83 8.20 -8.17
CA ASP A 35 6.58 9.00 -9.37
C ASP A 35 7.85 9.18 -10.22
N SER A 36 7.70 9.78 -11.40
CA SER A 36 8.82 10.02 -12.32
C SER A 36 9.92 10.96 -11.79
N SER A 37 9.65 11.68 -10.70
CA SER A 37 10.66 12.51 -10.01
C SER A 37 11.43 11.75 -8.93
N GLY A 38 11.06 10.48 -8.68
CA GLY A 38 11.61 9.66 -7.61
C GLY A 38 10.94 9.88 -6.26
N LYS A 39 9.84 10.65 -6.20
CA LYS A 39 9.11 10.86 -4.95
C LYS A 39 8.20 9.66 -4.67
N VAL A 40 8.24 9.20 -3.42
CA VAL A 40 7.43 8.08 -2.94
C VAL A 40 6.11 8.59 -2.41
N TYR A 41 5.02 7.89 -2.74
CA TYR A 41 3.68 8.16 -2.25
C TYR A 41 3.13 6.91 -1.59
N LEU A 42 2.32 7.12 -0.55
CA LEU A 42 1.53 6.10 0.11
C LEU A 42 0.09 6.60 0.23
N GLN A 43 -0.85 5.68 0.03
CA GLN A 43 -2.24 5.84 0.42
C GLN A 43 -2.61 4.73 1.40
N ASP A 44 -3.18 5.14 2.52
CA ASP A 44 -3.85 4.26 3.46
C ASP A 44 -5.29 4.02 3.00
N ARG A 45 -5.70 2.75 2.97
CA ARG A 45 -6.97 2.30 2.41
C ARG A 45 -7.54 1.14 3.19
N PHE A 46 -8.87 1.13 3.30
CA PHE A 46 -9.61 0.03 3.90
C PHE A 46 -10.54 -0.65 2.88
N ALA A 47 -10.52 -1.98 2.82
CA ALA A 47 -11.32 -2.76 1.88
C ALA A 47 -12.58 -3.33 2.55
N LEU A 48 -13.73 -2.69 2.30
CA LEU A 48 -15.02 -3.16 2.84
C LEU A 48 -15.49 -4.50 2.23
N ASP A 49 -15.10 -4.78 0.99
CA ASP A 49 -15.34 -6.04 0.30
C ASP A 49 -14.32 -6.26 -0.83
N LYS A 50 -14.53 -7.24 -1.72
CA LYS A 50 -13.74 -7.48 -2.94
C LYS A 50 -14.04 -6.45 -4.04
N ILE A 51 -14.01 -5.18 -3.68
CA ILE A 51 -14.19 -4.01 -4.53
C ILE A 51 -13.02 -3.05 -4.30
N LYS A 52 -12.88 -2.00 -5.13
CA LYS A 52 -11.82 -1.00 -4.93
C LYS A 52 -11.81 -0.51 -3.47
N PRO A 53 -10.68 -0.63 -2.73
CA PRO A 53 -10.60 -0.18 -1.35
C PRO A 53 -10.82 1.33 -1.26
N GLU A 54 -11.54 1.77 -0.24
CA GLU A 54 -11.78 3.18 0.02
C GLU A 54 -10.56 3.78 0.72
N MET A 55 -10.41 5.11 0.64
CA MET A 55 -9.36 5.79 1.41
C MET A 55 -9.74 5.74 2.88
N ASP A 56 -8.83 5.33 3.75
CA ASP A 56 -9.08 5.45 5.18
C ASP A 56 -8.85 6.91 5.58
N ASN A 57 -9.95 7.61 5.86
CA ASN A 57 -9.92 9.00 6.30
C ASN A 57 -10.07 9.11 7.83
N THR A 58 -10.19 7.99 8.52
CA THR A 58 -10.45 7.93 9.95
C THR A 58 -9.18 7.66 10.75
N THR A 59 -8.27 6.88 10.17
CA THR A 59 -6.98 6.54 10.75
C THR A 59 -5.85 6.75 9.74
N GLN A 60 -4.61 6.73 10.23
CA GLN A 60 -3.40 6.66 9.42
C GLN A 60 -2.53 5.58 10.06
N ASP A 61 -2.68 4.36 9.58
CA ASP A 61 -2.08 3.16 10.14
C ASP A 61 -0.72 2.87 9.50
N TRP A 62 -0.49 3.38 8.28
CA TRP A 62 0.74 3.19 7.52
C TRP A 62 1.57 4.46 7.38
N ILE A 63 2.89 4.30 7.44
CA ILE A 63 3.83 5.38 7.12
C ILE A 63 4.87 4.87 6.14
N VAL A 64 5.13 5.65 5.10
CA VAL A 64 6.24 5.36 4.20
C VAL A 64 7.54 5.85 4.81
N LEU A 65 8.51 4.96 4.92
CA LEU A 65 9.85 5.31 5.42
C LEU A 65 10.81 5.64 4.26
N GLN A 66 10.80 4.80 3.23
CA GLN A 66 11.59 4.94 2.01
C GLN A 66 10.96 4.10 0.90
N GLY A 67 11.25 4.47 -0.35
CA GLY A 67 10.88 3.71 -1.54
C GLY A 67 11.74 4.16 -2.73
N GLN A 68 11.91 3.27 -3.70
CA GLN A 68 12.58 3.56 -4.95
C GLN A 68 12.07 2.62 -6.03
N GLU A 69 12.06 3.09 -7.27
CA GLU A 69 11.83 2.27 -8.45
C GLU A 69 13.14 2.20 -9.24
N GLN A 70 13.58 0.99 -9.57
CA GLN A 70 14.77 0.77 -10.39
C GLN A 70 14.50 -0.33 -11.39
N ASN A 71 14.66 -0.02 -12.69
CA ASN A 71 14.56 -1.00 -13.78
C ASN A 71 13.29 -1.86 -13.69
N GLY A 72 12.12 -1.22 -13.53
CA GLY A 72 10.84 -1.90 -13.39
C GLY A 72 10.50 -2.85 -14.53
#